data_AF-A0A8T5XK63-F1
#
_entry.id   AF-A0A8T5XK63-F1
#
_cell.length_a   1.000
_cell.length_b   1.000
_cell.length_c   1.000
_cell.angle_alpha   90.00
_cell.angle_beta   90.00
_cell.angle_gamma   90.00
#
_symmetry.space_group_name_H-M   'P 1'
#
loop_
_entity.id
_entity.type
_entity.pdbx_description
1 polymer ?
#
loop_
_entity_poly.entity_id
_entity_poly.type
_entity_poly.pdbx_seq_one_letter_code
_entity_poly.pdbx_strand_id
1 'polypeptide(L)'
;MWGLGSIFYFVFMGIVILLILLLTILSINKKILKYEIIVFIPLIIFSSFYFFNQEFQLDIKSYLSPNKEHTVFYNNEKLKIKLPDKTVWLFKTPTDVYYSKYSVKYCKKYFENNLNNLKKAKKISNYTYNNKESCYIVTIKPKIIFKINFIENPDARRFSITEIYEK
;
A
#
# COMPACT_ATOMS: atom_id res chain seq x y z
N MET A 1 15.59 -7.09 -1.15
CA MET A 1 16.11 -6.42 0.07
C MET A 1 15.25 -6.82 1.26
N TRP A 2 15.72 -7.79 2.05
CA TRP A 2 15.12 -8.14 3.34
C TRP A 2 15.65 -7.14 4.38
N GLY A 3 15.08 -5.94 4.41
CA GLY A 3 15.44 -4.90 5.37
C GLY A 3 14.87 -5.19 6.76
N LEU A 4 15.38 -4.50 7.80
CA LEU A 4 15.01 -4.54 9.23
C LEU A 4 13.57 -4.95 9.60
N GLY A 5 12.57 -4.65 8.76
CA GLY A 5 11.21 -5.16 8.90
C GLY A 5 11.12 -6.70 8.95
N SER A 6 11.92 -7.44 8.18
CA SER A 6 11.94 -8.91 8.22
C SER A 6 12.42 -9.44 9.57
N ILE A 7 13.36 -8.74 10.22
CA ILE A 7 13.86 -9.10 11.55
C ILE A 7 12.74 -8.90 12.57
N PHE A 8 12.02 -7.78 12.51
CA PHE A 8 10.87 -7.54 13.40
C PHE A 8 9.79 -8.62 13.27
N TYR A 9 9.44 -9.02 12.05
CA TYR A 9 8.48 -10.10 11.83
C TYR A 9 8.97 -11.46 12.34
N PHE A 10 10.26 -11.76 12.19
CA PHE A 10 10.85 -13.00 12.70
C PHE A 10 10.82 -13.06 14.22
N VAL A 11 11.17 -11.95 14.90
CA VAL A 11 11.09 -11.83 16.36
C VAL A 11 9.65 -11.95 16.84
N PHE A 12 8.71 -11.26 16.18
CA PHE A 12 7.28 -11.34 16.52
C PHE A 12 6.72 -12.76 16.39
N MET A 13 6.99 -13.43 15.27
CA MET A 13 6.58 -14.82 15.07
C MET A 13 7.22 -15.76 16.10
N GLY A 14 8.49 -15.53 16.46
CA GLY A 14 9.16 -16.26 17.53
C GLY A 14 8.45 -16.13 18.88
N ILE A 15 8.03 -14.92 19.26
CA ILE A 15 7.27 -14.67 20.49
C ILE A 15 5.91 -15.38 20.46
N VAL A 16 5.19 -15.32 19.33
CA VAL A 16 3.88 -15.99 19.19
C VAL A 16 4.03 -17.51 19.33
N ILE A 17 5.04 -18.11 18.70
CA ILE A 17 5.31 -19.55 18.82
C ILE A 17 5.65 -19.91 20.27
N LEU A 18 6.47 -19.09 20.96
CA LEU A 18 6.87 -19.32 22.34
C LEU A 18 5.67 -19.24 23.29
N LEU A 19 4.75 -18.30 23.08
CA LEU A 19 3.48 -18.21 23.81
C LEU A 19 2.61 -19.46 23.60
N ILE A 20 2.50 -19.95 22.35
CA ILE A 20 1.73 -21.16 22.03
C ILE A 20 2.35 -22.40 22.71
N LEU A 21 3.68 -22.53 22.68
CA LEU A 21 4.40 -23.60 23.38
C LEU A 21 4.20 -23.53 24.90
N LEU A 22 4.24 -22.34 25.48
CA LEU A 22 4.04 -22.15 26.92
C LEU A 22 2.60 -22.49 27.33
N LEU A 23 1.60 -22.06 26.55
CA LEU A 23 0.19 -22.41 26.76
C LEU A 23 -0.04 -23.92 26.65
N THR A 24 0.54 -24.58 25.64
CA THR A 24 0.41 -26.04 25.47
C THR A 24 1.11 -26.85 26.56
N ILE A 25 2.24 -26.38 27.10
CA ILE A 25 2.92 -27.02 28.24
C ILE A 25 2.10 -26.87 29.52
N LEU A 26 1.51 -25.69 29.74
CA LEU A 26 0.65 -25.44 30.91
C LEU A 26 -0.71 -26.15 30.83
N SER A 27 -1.13 -26.57 29.64
CA SER A 27 -2.35 -27.35 29.42
C SER A 27 -2.20 -28.80 29.89
N ILE A 28 -2.51 -29.03 31.17
CA ILE A 28 -2.50 -30.36 31.83
C ILE A 28 -3.55 -31.31 31.22
N ASN A 29 -4.60 -30.77 30.58
CA ASN A 29 -5.72 -31.55 30.07
C ASN A 29 -5.61 -31.86 28.56
N LYS A 30 -5.48 -33.15 28.21
CA LYS A 30 -5.39 -33.64 26.82
C LYS A 30 -6.56 -33.23 25.92
N LYS A 31 -7.76 -33.00 26.47
CA LYS A 31 -8.91 -32.53 25.69
C LYS A 31 -8.72 -31.08 25.25
N ILE A 32 -8.23 -30.21 26.14
CA ILE A 32 -7.98 -28.80 25.87
C ILE A 32 -6.87 -28.64 24.83
N LEU A 33 -5.78 -29.41 24.99
CA LEU A 33 -4.66 -29.45 24.04
C LEU A 33 -5.11 -29.75 22.60
N LYS A 34 -6.07 -30.66 22.41
CA LYS A 34 -6.59 -30.99 21.08
C LYS A 34 -7.29 -29.79 20.43
N TYR A 35 -8.08 -29.04 21.19
CA TYR A 35 -8.75 -27.83 20.69
C TYR A 35 -7.75 -26.72 20.40
N GLU A 36 -6.76 -26.53 21.27
CA GLU A 36 -5.66 -25.57 21.08
C GLU A 36 -4.92 -25.84 19.76
N ILE A 37 -4.54 -27.10 19.50
CA ILE A 37 -3.84 -27.49 18.27
C ILE A 37 -4.69 -27.18 17.03
N ILE A 38 -6.00 -27.49 17.07
CA ILE A 38 -6.92 -27.23 15.96
C ILE A 38 -7.04 -25.74 15.64
N VAL A 39 -6.90 -24.86 16.63
CA VAL A 39 -6.98 -23.39 16.46
C VAL A 39 -5.62 -22.81 16.07
N PHE A 40 -4.55 -23.20 16.77
CA PHE A 40 -3.23 -22.61 16.60
C PHE A 40 -2.57 -23.02 15.28
N ILE A 41 -2.74 -24.26 14.80
CA ILE A 41 -2.14 -24.68 13.53
C ILE A 41 -2.61 -23.79 12.37
N PRO A 42 -3.93 -23.60 12.11
CA PRO A 42 -4.40 -22.69 11.08
C PRO A 42 -3.92 -21.25 11.28
N LEU A 43 -3.87 -20.77 12.52
CA LEU A 43 -3.41 -19.42 12.83
C LEU A 43 -1.93 -19.22 12.49
N ILE A 44 -1.08 -20.20 12.80
CA ILE A 44 0.35 -20.19 12.47
C ILE A 44 0.53 -20.25 10.95
N ILE A 45 -0.21 -21.12 10.26
CA ILE A 45 -0.17 -21.22 8.80
C ILE A 45 -0.56 -19.88 8.18
N PHE A 46 -1.70 -19.32 8.56
CA PHE A 46 -2.19 -18.05 8.06
C PHE A 46 -1.19 -16.90 8.33
N SER A 47 -0.64 -16.83 9.54
CA SER A 47 0.35 -15.81 9.91
C SER A 47 1.63 -15.97 9.09
N SER A 48 2.09 -17.19 8.89
CA SER A 48 3.26 -17.48 8.04
C SER A 48 3.01 -17.04 6.61
N PHE A 49 1.86 -17.36 6.02
CA PHE A 49 1.48 -16.86 4.69
C PHE A 49 1.45 -15.33 4.65
N TYR A 50 0.89 -14.66 5.66
CA TYR A 50 0.83 -13.20 5.71
C TYR A 50 2.21 -12.53 5.77
N PHE A 51 3.17 -13.12 6.48
CA PHE A 51 4.51 -12.52 6.62
C PHE A 51 5.48 -12.92 5.51
N PHE A 52 5.37 -14.13 4.97
CA PHE A 52 6.31 -14.64 3.96
C PHE A 52 5.83 -14.46 2.51
N ASN A 53 4.53 -14.29 2.28
CA ASN A 53 3.98 -14.05 0.94
C ASN A 53 3.51 -12.60 0.80
N GLN A 54 4.29 -11.79 0.08
CA GLN A 54 3.99 -10.37 -0.14
C GLN A 54 2.67 -10.14 -0.89
N GLU A 55 2.30 -11.02 -1.82
CA GLU A 55 1.04 -10.88 -2.55
C GLU A 55 -0.16 -11.11 -1.64
N PHE A 56 -0.11 -12.16 -0.82
CA PHE A 56 -1.14 -12.45 0.17
C PHE A 56 -1.23 -11.32 1.22
N GLN A 57 -0.10 -10.77 1.63
CA GLN A 57 -0.05 -9.61 2.51
C GLN A 57 -0.76 -8.40 1.91
N LEU A 58 -0.46 -8.08 0.64
CA LEU A 58 -1.10 -6.98 -0.08
C LEU A 58 -2.59 -7.22 -0.25
N ASP A 59 -3.00 -8.45 -0.55
CA ASP A 59 -4.41 -8.82 -0.67
C ASP A 59 -5.15 -8.59 0.63
N ILE A 60 -4.66 -9.11 1.75
CA ILE A 60 -5.28 -8.89 3.07
C ILE A 60 -5.35 -7.40 3.41
N LYS A 61 -4.24 -6.66 3.24
CA LYS A 61 -4.22 -5.20 3.47
C LYS A 61 -5.25 -4.46 2.61
N SER A 62 -5.44 -4.91 1.38
CA SER A 62 -6.39 -4.32 0.43
C SER A 62 -7.85 -4.45 0.85
N TYR A 63 -8.17 -5.47 1.67
CA TYR A 63 -9.50 -5.65 2.25
C TYR A 63 -9.66 -4.96 3.60
N LEU A 64 -8.64 -5.04 4.46
CA LEU A 64 -8.73 -4.53 5.84
C LEU A 64 -8.56 -3.02 5.94
N SER A 65 -7.69 -2.42 5.13
CA SER A 65 -7.37 -0.99 5.21
C SER A 65 -7.10 -0.38 3.83
N PRO A 66 -8.11 -0.34 2.94
CA PRO A 66 -7.94 0.25 1.62
C PRO A 66 -7.80 1.78 1.69
N ASN A 67 -6.80 2.31 0.98
CA ASN A 67 -6.67 3.73 0.71
C ASN A 67 -7.57 4.11 -0.47
N LYS A 68 -8.55 4.98 -0.22
CA LYS A 68 -9.50 5.43 -1.24
C LYS A 68 -9.09 6.75 -1.91
N GLU A 69 -8.36 7.58 -1.20
CA GLU A 69 -7.98 8.91 -1.66
C GLU A 69 -6.57 9.26 -1.18
N HIS A 70 -5.86 10.04 -1.98
CA HIS A 70 -4.63 10.71 -1.60
C HIS A 70 -4.89 12.22 -1.58
N THR A 71 -4.45 12.90 -0.52
CA THR A 71 -4.63 14.34 -0.37
C THR A 71 -3.32 15.03 -0.72
N VAL A 72 -3.35 15.86 -1.75
CA VAL A 72 -2.26 16.77 -2.12
C VAL A 72 -2.54 18.14 -1.52
N PHE A 73 -1.55 18.69 -0.83
CA PHE A 73 -1.64 20.03 -0.23
C PHE A 73 -1.02 21.07 -1.16
N TYR A 74 -1.73 22.18 -1.40
CA TYR A 74 -1.26 23.25 -2.27
C TYR A 74 -1.80 24.60 -1.78
N ASN A 75 -0.93 25.60 -1.51
CA ASN A 75 -1.33 26.94 -1.03
C ASN A 75 -2.44 26.95 0.05
N ASN A 76 -2.29 26.12 1.11
CA ASN A 76 -3.29 25.89 2.18
C ASN A 76 -4.62 25.25 1.74
N GLU A 77 -4.80 24.94 0.46
CA GLU A 77 -5.89 24.16 -0.08
C GLU A 77 -5.52 22.66 -0.16
N LYS A 78 -6.55 21.81 -0.26
CA LYS A 78 -6.41 20.35 -0.31
C LYS A 78 -7.09 19.82 -1.56
N LEU A 79 -6.32 19.19 -2.45
CA LEU A 79 -6.85 18.44 -3.59
C LEU A 79 -6.88 16.96 -3.23
N LYS A 80 -8.08 16.38 -3.27
CA LYS A 80 -8.26 14.94 -3.10
C LYS A 80 -8.22 14.24 -4.46
N ILE A 81 -7.25 13.36 -4.63
CA ILE A 81 -7.12 12.48 -5.79
C ILE A 81 -7.69 11.13 -5.38
N LYS A 82 -8.70 10.64 -6.09
CA LYS A 82 -9.19 9.28 -5.82
C LYS A 82 -8.14 8.27 -6.28
N LEU A 83 -7.92 7.27 -5.45
CA LEU A 83 -7.12 6.10 -5.75
C LEU A 83 -8.06 4.99 -6.23
N PRO A 84 -7.56 4.02 -7.01
CA PRO A 84 -8.30 2.78 -7.26
C PRO A 84 -8.80 2.14 -5.97
N ASP A 85 -9.96 1.48 -6.02
CA ASP A 85 -10.49 0.78 -4.84
C ASP A 85 -9.51 -0.29 -4.35
N LYS A 86 -9.45 -0.58 -3.05
CA LYS A 86 -8.49 -1.58 -2.53
C LYS A 86 -7.01 -1.23 -2.77
N THR A 87 -6.66 0.01 -3.11
CA THR A 87 -5.26 0.45 -3.14
C THR A 87 -4.66 0.34 -1.73
N VAL A 88 -3.42 -0.15 -1.64
CA VAL A 88 -2.71 -0.32 -0.37
C VAL A 88 -1.56 0.69 -0.30
N TRP A 89 -1.51 1.45 0.78
CA TRP A 89 -0.32 2.25 1.12
C TRP A 89 0.85 1.34 1.51
N LEU A 90 2.02 1.58 0.91
CA LEU A 90 3.23 0.81 1.19
C LEU A 90 4.14 1.53 2.19
N PHE A 91 4.62 2.70 1.80
CA PHE A 91 5.51 3.55 2.59
C PHE A 91 5.51 4.98 2.03
N LYS A 92 6.11 5.90 2.78
CA LYS A 92 6.30 7.30 2.39
C LYS A 92 7.79 7.65 2.49
N THR A 93 8.33 8.34 1.49
CA THR A 93 9.62 9.03 1.52
C THR A 93 9.37 10.53 1.81
N PRO A 94 10.40 11.35 2.02
CA PRO A 94 10.20 12.80 2.21
C PRO A 94 9.38 13.45 1.09
N THR A 95 9.44 12.92 -0.14
CA THR A 95 8.83 13.48 -1.35
C THR A 95 7.67 12.67 -1.91
N ASP A 96 7.63 11.35 -1.66
CA ASP A 96 6.75 10.43 -2.37
C ASP A 96 5.93 9.56 -1.43
N VAL A 97 4.70 9.26 -1.84
CA VAL A 97 3.88 8.22 -1.21
C VAL A 97 3.68 7.07 -2.19
N TYR A 98 4.07 5.86 -1.77
CA TYR A 98 4.02 4.66 -2.60
C TYR A 98 2.80 3.81 -2.30
N TYR A 99 2.19 3.30 -3.38
CA TYR A 99 0.99 2.49 -3.35
C TYR A 99 1.16 1.24 -4.22
N SER A 100 0.33 0.23 -3.95
CA SER A 100 0.23 -0.97 -4.78
C SER A 100 -1.17 -1.58 -4.72
N LYS A 101 -1.51 -2.38 -5.74
CA LYS A 101 -2.56 -3.43 -5.77
C LYS A 101 -2.79 -3.89 -7.21
N TYR A 102 -2.92 -2.92 -8.12
CA TYR A 102 -3.25 -3.15 -9.52
C TYR A 102 -2.07 -2.94 -10.43
N SER A 103 -2.14 -3.53 -11.62
CA SER A 103 -1.14 -3.29 -12.66
C SER A 103 -1.05 -1.81 -13.02
N VAL A 104 0.15 -1.35 -13.38
CA VAL A 104 0.40 -0.01 -13.90
C VAL A 104 -0.54 0.35 -15.04
N LYS A 105 -0.80 -0.59 -15.96
CA LYS A 105 -1.73 -0.39 -17.08
C LYS A 105 -3.14 0.00 -16.60
N TYR A 106 -3.64 -0.67 -15.56
CA TYR A 106 -4.94 -0.33 -14.98
C TYR A 106 -4.89 1.03 -14.28
N CYS A 107 -3.86 1.26 -13.46
CA CYS A 107 -3.69 2.53 -12.74
C CYS A 107 -3.60 3.72 -13.70
N LYS A 108 -2.87 3.59 -14.81
CA LYS A 108 -2.74 4.62 -15.85
C LYS A 108 -4.11 5.02 -16.41
N LYS A 109 -4.91 4.05 -16.85
CA LYS A 109 -6.26 4.28 -17.36
C LYS A 109 -7.18 4.90 -16.30
N TYR A 110 -7.07 4.45 -15.06
CA TYR A 110 -7.86 4.98 -13.94
C TYR A 110 -7.52 6.47 -13.68
N PHE A 111 -6.23 6.79 -13.55
CA PHE A 111 -5.79 8.15 -13.29
C PHE A 111 -6.06 9.08 -14.46
N GLU A 112 -5.93 8.64 -15.70
CA GLU A 112 -6.30 9.43 -16.88
C GLU A 112 -7.76 9.89 -16.82
N ASN A 113 -8.69 8.98 -16.51
CA ASN A 113 -10.09 9.32 -16.35
C ASN A 113 -10.33 10.28 -15.17
N ASN A 114 -9.65 10.02 -14.04
CA ASN A 114 -9.75 10.87 -12.86
C ASN A 114 -9.26 12.30 -13.12
N LEU A 115 -8.07 12.44 -13.71
CA LEU A 115 -7.47 13.72 -14.07
C LEU A 115 -8.32 14.47 -15.11
N ASN A 116 -8.90 13.76 -16.09
CA ASN A 116 -9.86 14.37 -17.01
C ASN A 116 -11.07 14.97 -16.28
N ASN A 117 -11.63 14.25 -15.31
CA ASN A 117 -12.75 14.76 -14.52
C ASN A 117 -12.35 15.95 -13.65
N LEU A 118 -11.16 15.92 -13.03
CA LEU A 118 -10.62 17.04 -12.27
C LEU A 118 -10.38 18.27 -13.14
N LYS A 119 -9.90 18.09 -14.38
CA LYS A 119 -9.69 19.18 -15.35
C LYS A 119 -11.02 19.79 -15.78
N LYS A 120 -12.02 18.96 -16.12
CA LYS A 120 -13.39 19.42 -16.45
C LYS A 120 -14.04 20.19 -15.29
N ALA A 121 -13.80 19.75 -14.06
CA ALA A 121 -14.26 20.42 -12.85
C ALA A 121 -13.43 21.66 -12.46
N LYS A 122 -12.45 22.07 -13.27
CA LYS A 122 -11.53 23.20 -13.01
C LYS A 122 -10.75 23.09 -11.69
N LYS A 123 -10.60 21.88 -11.14
CA LYS A 123 -9.79 21.62 -9.93
C LYS A 123 -8.29 21.53 -10.23
N ILE A 124 -7.94 21.16 -11.46
CA ILE A 124 -6.58 21.23 -12.00
C ILE A 124 -6.60 22.05 -13.28
N SER A 125 -5.48 22.68 -13.59
CA SER A 125 -5.33 23.50 -14.80
C SER A 125 -5.08 22.62 -16.02
N ASN A 126 -4.13 21.69 -15.89
CA ASN A 126 -3.77 20.77 -16.96
C ASN A 126 -3.07 19.52 -16.41
N TYR A 127 -2.93 18.50 -17.24
CA TYR A 127 -2.03 17.38 -16.99
C TYR A 127 -1.44 16.89 -18.31
N THR A 128 -0.22 16.34 -18.25
CA THR A 128 0.46 15.72 -19.39
C THR A 128 1.08 14.39 -18.97
N TYR A 129 1.20 13.46 -19.91
CA TYR A 129 1.87 12.19 -19.67
C TYR A 129 3.29 12.24 -20.24
N ASN A 130 4.29 11.96 -19.40
CA ASN A 130 5.68 11.80 -19.82
C ASN A 130 5.96 10.31 -20.06
N ASN A 131 6.14 9.93 -21.33
CA ASN A 131 6.47 8.56 -21.72
C ASN A 131 7.85 8.09 -21.22
N LYS A 132 8.82 9.00 -21.04
CA LYS A 132 10.18 8.63 -20.62
C LYS A 132 10.26 8.26 -19.14
N GLU A 133 9.53 9.00 -18.31
CA GLU A 133 9.47 8.79 -16.86
C GLU A 133 8.29 7.90 -16.44
N SER A 134 7.44 7.48 -17.39
CA SER A 134 6.16 6.82 -17.14
C SER A 134 5.36 7.50 -16.02
N CYS A 135 5.11 8.79 -16.17
CA CYS A 135 4.43 9.58 -15.12
C CYS A 135 3.42 10.58 -15.71
N TYR A 136 2.37 10.88 -14.94
CA TYR A 136 1.53 12.06 -15.18
C TYR A 136 2.10 13.24 -14.41
N ILE A 137 2.29 14.36 -15.10
CA ILE A 137 2.64 15.66 -14.54
C ILE A 137 1.36 16.48 -14.48
N VAL A 138 0.94 16.87 -13.28
CA VAL A 138 -0.34 17.56 -13.07
C VAL A 138 -0.08 18.97 -12.56
N THR A 139 -0.65 19.97 -13.23
CA THR A 139 -0.45 21.39 -12.90
C THR A 139 -1.68 22.00 -12.25
N ILE A 140 -1.50 22.61 -11.08
CA ILE A 140 -2.49 23.40 -10.35
C ILE A 140 -2.05 24.87 -10.35
N LYS A 141 -2.97 25.79 -10.67
CA LYS A 141 -2.69 27.23 -10.63
C LYS A 141 -2.32 27.68 -9.20
N PRO A 142 -1.32 28.56 -9.01
CA PRO A 142 -0.48 29.18 -10.04
C PRO A 142 0.79 28.40 -10.40
N LYS A 143 1.19 27.34 -9.66
CA LYS A 143 2.54 26.76 -9.85
C LYS A 143 2.83 25.39 -9.22
N ILE A 144 1.83 24.64 -8.76
CA ILE A 144 2.11 23.36 -8.09
C ILE A 144 1.99 22.21 -9.06
N ILE A 145 3.06 21.40 -9.09
CA ILE A 145 3.16 20.19 -9.87
C ILE A 145 3.14 19.02 -8.89
N PHE A 146 2.17 18.14 -8.98
CA PHE A 146 2.34 16.80 -8.42
C PHE A 146 2.53 15.82 -9.56
N LYS A 147 3.33 14.78 -9.31
CA LYS A 147 3.55 13.70 -10.26
C LYS A 147 2.86 12.44 -9.79
N ILE A 148 2.27 11.69 -10.70
CA ILE A 148 1.83 10.31 -10.48
C ILE A 148 2.79 9.43 -11.28
N ASN A 149 3.72 8.76 -10.61
CA ASN A 149 4.74 7.93 -11.26
C ASN A 149 4.29 6.47 -11.27
N PHE A 150 4.46 5.81 -12.40
CA PHE A 150 4.20 4.38 -12.53
C PHE A 150 5.51 3.61 -12.55
N ILE A 151 5.62 2.60 -11.69
CA ILE A 151 6.82 1.79 -11.55
C ILE A 151 6.56 0.50 -12.32
N GLU A 152 7.14 0.36 -13.51
CA GLU A 152 6.89 -0.81 -14.36
C GLU A 152 7.85 -1.96 -14.07
N ASN A 153 9.09 -1.67 -13.65
CA ASN A 153 10.11 -2.65 -13.32
C ASN A 153 10.85 -2.26 -12.03
N PRO A 154 11.12 -3.18 -11.09
CA PRO A 154 10.79 -4.62 -11.10
C PRO A 154 9.36 -4.95 -10.61
N ASP A 155 8.55 -3.97 -10.22
CA ASP A 155 7.21 -4.22 -9.65
C ASP A 155 6.12 -3.47 -10.41
N ALA A 156 5.57 -4.14 -11.43
CA ALA A 156 4.53 -3.63 -12.31
C ALA A 156 3.16 -3.33 -11.65
N ARG A 157 3.06 -3.43 -10.30
CA ARG A 157 1.86 -3.06 -9.54
C ARG A 157 2.02 -1.81 -8.68
N ARG A 158 3.21 -1.20 -8.67
CA ARG A 158 3.48 -0.01 -7.87
C ARG A 158 3.29 1.29 -8.64
N PHE A 159 2.79 2.29 -7.92
CA PHE A 159 2.83 3.68 -8.35
C PHE A 159 3.12 4.56 -7.15
N SER A 160 3.62 5.77 -7.40
CA SER A 160 3.83 6.79 -6.36
C SER A 160 3.15 8.09 -6.74
N ILE A 161 2.84 8.89 -5.73
CA ILE A 161 2.45 10.28 -5.91
C ILE A 161 3.52 11.14 -5.24
N THR A 162 4.13 12.02 -6.04
CA THR A 162 5.17 12.97 -5.62
C THR A 162 4.56 14.35 -5.50
N GLU A 163 4.72 15.00 -4.36
CA GLU A 163 4.37 16.40 -4.20
C GLU A 163 5.63 17.25 -4.49
N ILE A 164 5.59 18.10 -5.51
CA ILE A 164 6.68 19.02 -5.81
C ILE A 164 6.33 20.39 -5.24
N TYR A 165 7.07 20.76 -4.21
CA TYR A 165 7.05 22.11 -3.65
C TYR A 165 8.15 22.90 -4.36
N GLU A 166 7.80 23.84 -5.24
CA GLU A 166 8.74 24.91 -5.59
C GLU A 166 9.00 25.71 -4.32
N LYS A 167 10.27 25.74 -3.86
CA LYS A 167 10.72 26.62 -2.79
C LYS A 167 10.74 28.07 -3.26
#